data_AF-A0A3D1HBW5-F1
#
_entry.id   AF-A0A3D1HBW5-F1
#
_cell.length_a   1.000
_cell.length_b   1.000
_cell.length_c   1.000
_cell.angle_alpha   90.00
_cell.angle_beta   90.00
_cell.angle_gamma   90.00
#
_symmetry.space_group_name_H-M   'P 1'
#
loop_
_entity.id
_entity.type
_entity.pdbx_description
1 polymer ?
#
loop_
_entity_poly.entity_id
_entity_poly.type
_entity_poly.pdbx_seq_one_letter_code
_entity_poly.pdbx_strand_id
1 'polypeptide(L)'
;FMLKEIHEQPAVVKKTLDAMIKNGVPEFSEVGLTDDFIRGINRIYVVACGTAMHAGIVARYAIERLARIPVAVETASEFRYMNPIVGKNDLVILVSQSGETADTKAALELAKEKGAKTLAVVNVKYSAIARAADMCINTLAGPEIAVASTKAYTVQIAVLYLIAFRMAFAVGEIDEEKLRELTREIQKAPAAI
;
A
#
# COMPACT_ATOMS: atom_id res chain seq x y z
N PHE A 1 -18.12 -5.90 -17.95
CA PHE A 1 -16.72 -5.78 -17.48
C PHE A 1 -16.57 -6.33 -16.07
N MET A 2 -17.33 -5.83 -15.08
CA MET A 2 -17.20 -6.23 -13.67
C MET A 2 -17.11 -7.74 -13.41
N LEU A 3 -18.01 -8.56 -13.96
CA LEU A 3 -17.97 -10.01 -13.75
C LEU A 3 -16.66 -10.65 -14.24
N LYS A 4 -16.13 -10.19 -15.38
CA LYS A 4 -14.83 -10.62 -15.89
C LYS A 4 -13.72 -10.21 -14.91
N GLU A 5 -13.72 -8.97 -14.45
CA GLU A 5 -12.70 -8.43 -13.56
C GLU A 5 -12.71 -9.12 -12.18
N ILE A 6 -13.89 -9.53 -11.69
CA ILE A 6 -14.02 -10.37 -10.49
C ILE A 6 -13.31 -11.71 -10.68
N HIS A 7 -13.50 -12.37 -11.83
CA HIS A 7 -12.85 -13.66 -12.13
C HIS A 7 -11.35 -13.53 -12.44
N GLU A 8 -10.85 -12.32 -12.73
CA GLU A 8 -9.41 -12.08 -12.92
C GLU A 8 -8.64 -11.98 -11.58
N GLN A 9 -9.34 -11.77 -10.46
CA GLN A 9 -8.73 -11.51 -9.15
C GLN A 9 -7.69 -12.55 -8.73
N PRO A 10 -7.93 -13.88 -8.82
CA PRO A 10 -6.93 -14.88 -8.46
C PRO A 10 -5.61 -14.68 -9.23
N ALA A 11 -5.71 -14.47 -10.54
CA ALA A 11 -4.55 -14.33 -11.41
C ALA A 11 -3.78 -13.03 -11.13
N VAL A 12 -4.46 -11.90 -10.94
CA VAL A 12 -3.78 -10.62 -10.72
C VAL A 12 -3.24 -10.46 -9.31
N VAL A 13 -3.89 -11.05 -8.30
CA VAL A 13 -3.35 -11.11 -6.93
C VAL A 13 -2.09 -11.96 -6.92
N LYS A 14 -2.12 -13.17 -7.50
CA LYS A 14 -0.94 -14.03 -7.63
C LYS A 14 0.20 -13.30 -8.33
N LYS A 15 -0.08 -12.71 -9.49
CA LYS A 15 0.90 -11.95 -10.27
C LYS A 15 1.54 -10.81 -9.47
N THR A 16 0.74 -10.10 -8.67
CA THR A 16 1.25 -8.98 -7.87
C THR A 16 2.10 -9.47 -6.70
N LEU A 17 1.66 -10.51 -5.99
CA LEU A 17 2.44 -11.14 -4.91
C LEU A 17 3.79 -11.64 -5.43
N ASP A 18 3.79 -12.40 -6.53
CA ASP A 18 5.01 -12.96 -7.13
C ASP A 18 6.02 -11.87 -7.54
N ALA A 19 5.54 -10.68 -7.94
CA ALA A 19 6.42 -9.57 -8.34
C ALA A 19 7.10 -8.85 -7.15
N MET A 20 6.57 -9.01 -5.94
CA MET A 20 7.03 -8.31 -4.73
C MET A 20 7.75 -9.23 -3.75
N ILE A 21 7.66 -10.55 -3.96
CA ILE A 21 8.30 -11.56 -3.14
C ILE A 21 9.60 -12.00 -3.82
N LYS A 22 10.73 -11.82 -3.14
CA LYS A 22 12.04 -12.32 -3.57
C LYS A 22 12.59 -13.24 -2.50
N ASN A 23 13.13 -14.39 -2.91
CA ASN A 23 13.66 -15.41 -2.00
C ASN A 23 12.70 -15.81 -0.87
N GLY A 24 11.38 -15.80 -1.13
CA GLY A 24 10.34 -16.20 -0.17
C GLY A 24 9.96 -15.17 0.89
N VAL A 25 10.40 -13.91 0.75
CA VAL A 25 10.01 -12.79 1.62
C VAL A 25 9.66 -11.54 0.79
N PRO A 26 8.87 -10.58 1.32
CA PRO A 26 8.59 -9.34 0.63
C PRO A 26 9.84 -8.46 0.58
N GLU A 27 10.13 -7.88 -0.58
CA GLU A 27 11.33 -7.08 -0.82
C GLU A 27 10.97 -5.74 -1.47
N PHE A 28 11.32 -4.64 -0.80
CA PHE A 28 10.98 -3.27 -1.21
C PHE A 28 12.18 -2.30 -1.16
N SER A 29 13.40 -2.79 -0.90
CA SER A 29 14.60 -1.95 -0.83
C SER A 29 14.87 -1.20 -2.14
N GLU A 30 14.61 -1.82 -3.30
CA GLU A 30 14.77 -1.19 -4.63
C GLU A 30 13.85 0.03 -4.84
N VAL A 31 12.72 0.10 -4.12
CA VAL A 31 11.81 1.26 -4.18
C VAL A 31 12.06 2.27 -3.05
N GLY A 32 13.09 2.06 -2.23
CA GLY A 32 13.50 2.95 -1.15
C GLY A 32 12.86 2.66 0.22
N LEU A 33 11.96 1.68 0.32
CA LEU A 33 11.34 1.27 1.58
C LEU A 33 12.24 0.25 2.29
N THR A 34 13.39 0.72 2.77
CA THR A 34 14.40 -0.10 3.45
C THR A 34 14.06 -0.33 4.92
N ASP A 35 14.67 -1.34 5.54
CA ASP A 35 14.43 -1.63 6.96
C ASP A 35 14.87 -0.49 7.87
N ASP A 36 16.01 0.15 7.55
CA ASP A 36 16.49 1.32 8.30
C ASP A 36 15.52 2.49 8.22
N PHE A 37 14.94 2.72 7.04
CA PHE A 37 13.89 3.72 6.88
C PHE A 37 12.66 3.37 7.71
N ILE A 38 12.20 2.11 7.64
CA ILE A 38 11.03 1.64 8.38
C ILE A 38 11.22 1.82 9.90
N ARG A 39 12.39 1.46 10.45
CA ARG A 39 12.66 1.62 11.89
C ARG A 39 12.61 3.08 12.36
N GLY A 40 12.79 4.03 11.45
CA GLY A 40 12.68 5.47 11.73
C GLY A 40 11.26 6.04 11.64
N ILE A 41 10.26 5.25 11.24
CA ILE A 41 8.88 5.72 11.07
C ILE A 41 8.22 5.88 12.44
N ASN A 42 7.72 7.09 12.72
CA ASN A 42 6.94 7.39 13.93
C ASN A 42 5.46 7.00 13.78
N ARG A 43 4.88 7.33 12.62
CA ARG A 43 3.46 7.11 12.31
C ARG A 43 3.27 6.93 10.81
N ILE A 44 2.25 6.15 10.45
CA ILE A 44 1.83 5.99 9.07
C ILE A 44 0.46 6.65 8.86
N TYR A 45 0.30 7.33 7.74
CA TYR A 45 -0.98 7.82 7.24
C TYR A 45 -1.30 7.08 5.94
N VAL A 46 -2.42 6.37 5.87
CA VAL A 46 -2.93 5.83 4.61
C VAL A 46 -4.01 6.78 4.08
N VAL A 47 -3.76 7.40 2.93
CA VAL A 47 -4.63 8.44 2.37
C VAL A 47 -5.10 8.03 0.99
N ALA A 48 -6.43 7.94 0.81
CA ALA A 48 -7.05 7.48 -0.43
C ALA A 48 -8.52 7.93 -0.53
N CYS A 49 -9.18 7.61 -1.65
CA CYS A 49 -10.61 7.85 -1.83
C CYS A 49 -11.37 6.53 -2.08
N GLY A 50 -12.62 6.45 -1.61
CA GLY A 50 -13.54 5.36 -1.94
C GLY A 50 -13.02 3.96 -1.53
N THR A 51 -13.07 3.00 -2.46
CA THR A 51 -12.66 1.62 -2.22
C THR A 51 -11.18 1.50 -1.79
N ALA A 52 -10.29 2.37 -2.29
CA ALA A 52 -8.89 2.36 -1.89
C ALA A 52 -8.68 2.78 -0.43
N MET A 53 -9.54 3.65 0.11
CA MET A 53 -9.53 4.00 1.54
C MET A 53 -9.90 2.78 2.40
N HIS A 54 -10.85 1.97 1.96
CA HIS A 54 -11.21 0.73 2.66
C HIS A 54 -10.04 -0.27 2.69
N ALA A 55 -9.22 -0.33 1.63
CA ALA A 55 -7.99 -1.13 1.64
C ALA A 55 -7.00 -0.60 2.70
N GLY A 56 -6.94 0.73 2.88
CA GLY A 56 -6.19 1.37 3.95
C GLY A 56 -6.66 1.00 5.35
N ILE A 57 -7.98 0.84 5.58
CA ILE A 57 -8.52 0.35 6.86
C ILE A 57 -7.98 -1.05 7.17
N VAL A 58 -7.96 -1.94 6.17
CA VAL A 58 -7.38 -3.30 6.33
C VAL A 58 -5.89 -3.21 6.65
N ALA A 59 -5.15 -2.34 5.95
CA ALA A 59 -3.73 -2.12 6.19
C ALA A 59 -3.44 -1.64 7.62
N ARG A 60 -4.23 -0.70 8.17
CA ARG A 60 -4.11 -0.25 9.56
C ARG A 60 -4.14 -1.43 10.52
N TYR A 61 -5.15 -2.29 10.42
CA TYR A 61 -5.26 -3.46 11.30
C TYR A 61 -4.06 -4.40 11.18
N ALA A 62 -3.56 -4.63 9.95
CA ALA A 62 -2.41 -5.49 9.73
C ALA A 62 -1.11 -4.88 10.32
N ILE A 63 -0.84 -3.61 10.03
CA ILE A 63 0.38 -2.92 10.46
C ILE A 63 0.38 -2.73 11.99
N GLU A 64 -0.69 -2.25 12.60
CA GLU A 64 -0.74 -2.03 14.05
C GLU A 64 -0.66 -3.33 14.84
N ARG A 65 -1.21 -4.43 14.29
CA ARG A 65 -1.15 -5.74 14.92
C ARG A 65 0.23 -6.38 14.81
N LEU A 66 0.88 -6.28 13.65
CA LEU A 66 2.12 -7.01 13.37
C LEU A 66 3.38 -6.19 13.67
N ALA A 67 3.38 -4.90 13.33
CA ALA A 67 4.55 -4.02 13.43
C ALA A 67 4.45 -3.01 14.58
N ARG A 68 3.29 -2.92 15.25
CA ARG A 68 3.05 -1.97 16.36
C ARG A 68 3.29 -0.48 16.00
N ILE A 69 3.32 -0.15 14.71
CA ILE A 69 3.44 1.24 14.22
C ILE A 69 2.03 1.85 14.16
N PRO A 70 1.76 3.02 14.79
CA PRO A 70 0.45 3.67 14.72
C PRO A 70 0.07 4.04 13.29
N VAL A 71 -1.18 3.73 12.88
CA VAL A 71 -1.67 4.03 11.54
C VAL A 71 -2.99 4.79 11.57
N ALA A 72 -3.01 5.98 10.96
CA ALA A 72 -4.23 6.73 10.66
C ALA A 72 -4.67 6.46 9.22
N VAL A 73 -5.97 6.31 8.99
CA VAL A 73 -6.54 6.16 7.64
C VAL A 73 -7.47 7.31 7.40
N GLU A 74 -7.20 8.09 6.36
CA GLU A 74 -7.92 9.33 6.08
C GLU A 74 -8.45 9.34 4.65
N THR A 75 -9.65 9.92 4.49
CA THR A 75 -10.16 10.22 3.15
C THR A 75 -9.37 11.39 2.60
N ALA A 76 -8.89 11.29 1.36
CA ALA A 76 -7.97 12.29 0.81
C ALA A 76 -8.57 13.70 0.72
N SER A 77 -9.88 13.81 0.48
CA SER A 77 -10.58 15.11 0.49
C SER A 77 -10.47 15.80 1.85
N GLU A 78 -10.66 15.06 2.95
CA GLU A 78 -10.57 15.61 4.31
C GLU A 78 -9.13 15.91 4.70
N PHE A 79 -8.20 14.99 4.40
CA PHE A 79 -6.77 15.16 4.70
C PHE A 79 -6.20 16.47 4.15
N ARG A 80 -6.66 16.87 2.97
CA ARG A 80 -6.27 18.12 2.31
C ARG A 80 -6.69 19.37 3.10
N TYR A 81 -7.85 19.34 3.76
CA TYR A 81 -8.45 20.54 4.38
C TYR A 81 -8.34 20.58 5.90
N MET A 82 -7.96 19.48 6.56
CA MET A 82 -7.97 19.37 8.03
C MET A 82 -6.70 19.83 8.74
N ASN A 83 -5.71 20.40 8.02
CA ASN A 83 -4.37 20.70 8.55
C ASN A 83 -3.76 19.52 9.33
N PRO A 84 -3.43 18.40 8.65
CA PRO A 84 -3.05 17.16 9.30
C PRO A 84 -1.74 17.32 10.09
N ILE A 85 -1.65 16.59 11.21
CA ILE A 85 -0.47 16.54 12.09
C ILE A 85 0.53 15.53 11.52
N VAL A 86 1.15 15.91 10.40
CA VAL A 86 2.11 15.10 9.64
C VAL A 86 3.46 15.81 9.66
N GLY A 87 4.55 15.05 9.77
CA GLY A 87 5.90 15.61 9.84
C GLY A 87 7.01 14.70 9.30
N LYS A 88 8.26 15.14 9.50
CA LYS A 88 9.47 14.56 8.90
C LYS A 88 9.75 13.08 9.12
N ASN A 89 9.21 12.50 10.20
CA ASN A 89 9.42 11.09 10.55
C ASN A 89 8.18 10.23 10.26
N ASP A 90 7.17 10.81 9.61
CA ASP A 90 5.97 10.09 9.24
C ASP A 90 6.07 9.58 7.79
N LEU A 91 5.38 8.47 7.53
CA LEU A 91 5.19 7.93 6.20
C LEU A 91 3.74 8.14 5.77
N VAL A 92 3.53 8.78 4.62
CA VAL A 92 2.21 8.87 3.99
C VAL A 92 2.15 7.89 2.83
N ILE A 93 1.25 6.91 2.92
CA ILE A 93 0.96 5.91 1.89
C ILE A 93 -0.27 6.36 1.10
N LEU A 94 -0.08 6.64 -0.18
CA LEU A 94 -1.12 7.09 -1.10
C LEU A 94 -1.60 5.93 -1.95
N VAL A 95 -2.88 5.55 -1.84
CA VAL A 95 -3.43 4.41 -2.58
C VAL A 95 -4.39 4.89 -3.66
N SER A 96 -4.10 4.56 -4.93
CA SER A 96 -4.97 4.94 -6.05
C SER A 96 -4.81 3.99 -7.24
N GLN A 97 -5.92 3.47 -7.77
CA GLN A 97 -5.87 2.62 -8.97
C GLN A 97 -5.33 3.41 -10.18
N SER A 98 -5.92 4.56 -10.48
CA SER A 98 -5.53 5.37 -11.64
C SER A 98 -4.22 6.11 -11.41
N GLY A 99 -3.92 6.43 -10.16
CA GLY A 99 -2.80 7.29 -9.81
C GLY A 99 -2.98 8.74 -10.29
N GLU A 100 -4.23 9.12 -10.62
CA GLU A 100 -4.63 10.46 -11.11
C GLU A 100 -5.71 11.11 -10.24
N THR A 101 -6.12 10.46 -9.13
CA THR A 101 -7.16 10.97 -8.23
C THR A 101 -6.74 12.33 -7.64
N ALA A 102 -7.47 13.40 -7.98
CA ALA A 102 -7.08 14.78 -7.67
C ALA A 102 -6.86 15.03 -6.17
N ASP A 103 -7.77 14.58 -5.31
CA ASP A 103 -7.62 14.77 -3.86
C ASP A 103 -6.44 13.98 -3.29
N THR A 104 -6.20 12.76 -3.78
CA THR A 104 -5.04 11.96 -3.37
C THR A 104 -3.73 12.59 -3.83
N LYS A 105 -3.71 13.21 -5.02
CA LYS A 105 -2.54 13.97 -5.49
C LYS A 105 -2.29 15.21 -4.63
N ALA A 106 -3.34 15.97 -4.29
CA ALA A 106 -3.21 17.12 -3.40
C ALA A 106 -2.73 16.72 -2.00
N ALA A 107 -3.20 15.57 -1.47
CA ALA A 107 -2.73 15.02 -0.21
C ALA A 107 -1.24 14.63 -0.25
N LEU A 108 -0.76 14.10 -1.38
CA LEU A 108 0.66 13.82 -1.59
C LEU A 108 1.50 15.11 -1.54
N GLU A 109 1.08 16.14 -2.27
CA GLU A 109 1.78 17.43 -2.30
C GLU A 109 1.85 18.04 -0.89
N LEU A 110 0.73 18.06 -0.16
CA LEU A 110 0.65 18.53 1.22
C LEU A 110 1.55 17.73 2.19
N ALA A 111 1.60 16.41 2.05
CA ALA A 111 2.46 15.55 2.87
C ALA A 111 3.94 15.91 2.68
N LYS A 112 4.36 16.14 1.43
CA LYS A 112 5.74 16.57 1.11
C LYS A 112 6.05 17.97 1.63
N GLU A 113 5.11 18.91 1.50
CA GLU A 113 5.25 20.26 2.08
C GLU A 113 5.44 20.23 3.60
N LYS A 114 4.76 19.31 4.29
CA LYS A 114 4.93 19.06 5.73
C LYS A 114 6.18 18.23 6.08
N GLY A 115 6.95 17.82 5.08
CA GLY A 115 8.23 17.13 5.23
C GLY A 115 8.14 15.62 5.39
N ALA A 116 6.96 15.02 5.35
CA ALA A 116 6.79 13.58 5.43
C ALA A 116 7.27 12.88 4.15
N LYS A 117 7.68 11.62 4.28
CA LYS A 117 7.99 10.78 3.13
C LYS A 117 6.72 10.19 2.55
N THR A 118 6.70 10.03 1.23
CA THR A 118 5.54 9.56 0.49
C THR A 118 5.80 8.24 -0.22
N LEU A 119 4.88 7.28 -0.05
CA LEU A 119 4.85 6.00 -0.76
C LEU A 119 3.56 5.89 -1.56
N ALA A 120 3.65 5.86 -2.89
CA ALA A 120 2.52 5.59 -3.76
C ALA A 120 2.32 4.08 -3.95
N VAL A 121 1.09 3.60 -3.76
CA VAL A 121 0.63 2.27 -4.17
C VAL A 121 -0.39 2.45 -5.29
N VAL A 122 0.06 2.27 -6.53
CA VAL A 122 -0.72 2.58 -7.74
C VAL A 122 -0.74 1.43 -8.74
N ASN A 123 -1.68 1.42 -9.69
CA ASN A 123 -1.72 0.41 -10.76
C ASN A 123 -1.18 0.94 -12.10
N VAL A 124 -1.42 2.21 -12.40
CA VAL A 124 -0.93 2.84 -13.63
C VAL A 124 0.49 3.35 -13.41
N LYS A 125 1.45 2.72 -14.11
CA LYS A 125 2.85 3.15 -14.10
C LYS A 125 2.97 4.59 -14.64
N TYR A 126 3.86 5.38 -14.04
CA TYR A 126 4.16 6.75 -14.45
C TYR A 126 2.99 7.75 -14.37
N SER A 127 1.92 7.42 -13.67
CA SER A 127 0.83 8.36 -13.36
C SER A 127 1.34 9.60 -12.61
N ALA A 128 0.52 10.64 -12.48
CA ALA A 128 0.87 11.85 -11.75
C ALA A 128 1.32 11.56 -10.31
N ILE A 129 0.56 10.73 -9.57
CA ILE A 129 0.91 10.32 -8.21
C ILE A 129 2.20 9.48 -8.21
N ALA A 130 2.35 8.54 -9.16
CA ALA A 130 3.53 7.68 -9.26
C ALA A 130 4.83 8.49 -9.45
N ARG A 131 4.77 9.56 -10.25
CA ARG A 131 5.93 10.42 -10.54
C ARG A 131 6.26 11.39 -9.42
N ALA A 132 5.26 11.82 -8.65
CA ALA A 132 5.44 12.83 -7.62
C ALA A 132 5.88 12.26 -6.26
N ALA A 133 5.54 11.00 -5.99
CA ALA A 133 5.88 10.32 -4.73
C ALA A 133 7.40 10.05 -4.60
N ASP A 134 7.90 9.97 -3.37
CA ASP A 134 9.31 9.66 -3.11
C ASP A 134 9.61 8.17 -3.34
N MET A 135 8.62 7.31 -3.10
CA MET A 135 8.66 5.87 -3.32
C MET A 135 7.40 5.42 -4.06
N CYS A 136 7.49 4.39 -4.89
CA CYS A 136 6.35 3.93 -5.68
C CYS A 136 6.35 2.41 -5.85
N ILE A 137 5.23 1.79 -5.47
CA ILE A 137 4.94 0.37 -5.67
C ILE A 137 3.80 0.25 -6.68
N ASN A 138 4.08 -0.48 -7.76
CA ASN A 138 3.10 -0.73 -8.81
C ASN A 138 2.39 -2.06 -8.57
N THR A 139 1.10 -2.00 -8.29
CA THR A 139 0.17 -3.13 -8.39
C THR A 139 0.05 -3.61 -9.84
N LEU A 140 -0.30 -4.88 -10.04
CA LEU A 140 -0.41 -5.49 -11.37
C LEU A 140 -1.84 -5.96 -11.68
N ALA A 141 -2.84 -5.19 -11.25
CA ALA A 141 -4.26 -5.46 -11.50
C ALA A 141 -4.67 -5.32 -12.98
N GLY A 142 -3.90 -4.54 -13.75
CA GLY A 142 -4.23 -4.21 -15.14
C GLY A 142 -5.41 -3.23 -15.24
N PRO A 143 -5.90 -2.92 -16.47
CA PRO A 143 -7.00 -1.99 -16.66
C PRO A 143 -8.28 -2.49 -15.98
N GLU A 144 -9.01 -1.59 -15.33
CA GLU A 144 -10.32 -1.85 -14.73
C GLU A 144 -11.31 -0.86 -15.36
N ILE A 145 -12.30 -1.39 -16.06
CA ILE A 145 -13.29 -0.65 -16.84
C ILE A 145 -14.60 -0.52 -16.06
N ALA A 146 -14.93 -1.47 -15.19
CA ALA A 146 -16.05 -1.31 -14.29
C ALA A 146 -15.86 -0.10 -13.37
N VAL A 147 -16.95 0.63 -13.14
CA VAL A 147 -16.96 1.78 -12.22
C VAL A 147 -16.74 1.32 -10.78
N ALA A 148 -17.40 0.23 -10.37
CA ALA A 148 -17.16 -0.38 -9.09
C ALA A 148 -15.84 -1.18 -9.12
N SER A 149 -14.89 -0.79 -8.29
CA SER A 149 -13.59 -1.46 -8.22
C SER A 149 -13.71 -2.84 -7.58
N THR A 150 -13.02 -3.81 -8.16
CA THR A 150 -13.03 -5.22 -7.75
C THR A 150 -11.60 -5.72 -7.57
N LYS A 151 -10.89 -6.00 -8.66
CA LYS A 151 -9.54 -6.53 -8.65
C LYS A 151 -8.48 -5.54 -8.18
N ALA A 152 -8.70 -4.23 -8.36
CA ALA A 152 -7.76 -3.26 -7.82
C ALA A 152 -7.78 -3.28 -6.29
N TYR A 153 -8.95 -3.47 -5.66
CA TYR A 153 -9.07 -3.57 -4.20
C TYR A 153 -8.32 -4.77 -3.62
N THR A 154 -8.54 -5.97 -4.17
CA THR A 154 -7.88 -7.18 -3.66
C THR A 154 -6.37 -7.15 -3.86
N VAL A 155 -5.91 -6.61 -4.99
CA VAL A 155 -4.48 -6.40 -5.22
C VAL A 155 -3.90 -5.34 -4.27
N GLN A 156 -4.59 -4.23 -4.02
CA GLN A 156 -4.14 -3.21 -3.06
C GLN A 156 -3.99 -3.80 -1.65
N ILE A 157 -4.96 -4.59 -1.19
CA ILE A 157 -4.87 -5.28 0.10
C ILE A 157 -3.68 -6.24 0.15
N ALA A 158 -3.47 -7.03 -0.90
CA ALA A 158 -2.34 -7.96 -0.96
C ALA A 158 -1.00 -7.24 -0.79
N VAL A 159 -0.81 -6.11 -1.49
CA VAL A 159 0.40 -5.28 -1.37
C VAL A 159 0.54 -4.68 0.02
N LEU A 160 -0.55 -4.14 0.59
CA LEU A 160 -0.53 -3.54 1.91
C LEU A 160 -0.21 -4.55 3.02
N TYR A 161 -0.62 -5.82 2.87
CA TYR A 161 -0.19 -6.90 3.77
C TYR A 161 1.30 -7.21 3.63
N LEU A 162 1.84 -7.28 2.41
CA LEU A 162 3.27 -7.50 2.21
C LEU A 162 4.11 -6.36 2.84
N ILE A 163 3.64 -5.12 2.72
CA ILE A 163 4.23 -3.97 3.41
C ILE A 163 4.18 -4.17 4.93
N ALA A 164 3.03 -4.56 5.49
CA ALA A 164 2.88 -4.82 6.92
C ALA A 164 3.82 -5.92 7.42
N PHE A 165 4.00 -7.00 6.65
CA PHE A 165 4.91 -8.09 6.98
C PHE A 165 6.36 -7.61 7.00
N ARG A 166 6.77 -6.86 5.96
CA ARG A 166 8.11 -6.29 5.92
C ARG A 166 8.35 -5.31 7.05
N MET A 167 7.35 -4.49 7.38
CA MET A 167 7.43 -3.56 8.50
C MET A 167 7.64 -4.27 9.82
N ALA A 168 6.86 -5.31 10.10
CA ALA A 168 6.96 -6.09 11.33
C ALA A 168 8.34 -6.74 11.50
N PHE A 169 8.90 -7.27 10.41
CA PHE A 169 10.26 -7.80 10.41
C PHE A 169 11.30 -6.70 10.65
N ALA A 170 11.20 -5.58 9.94
CA ALA A 170 12.15 -4.48 10.04
C ALA A 170 12.24 -3.90 11.46
N VAL A 171 11.10 -3.78 12.16
CA VAL A 171 11.05 -3.30 13.56
C VAL A 171 11.38 -4.39 14.60
N GLY A 172 11.53 -5.65 14.17
CA GLY A 172 11.91 -6.76 15.05
C GLY A 172 10.76 -7.41 15.83
N GLU A 173 9.50 -7.12 15.48
CA GLU A 173 8.32 -7.75 16.11
C GLU A 173 8.12 -9.20 15.65
N ILE A 174 8.66 -9.56 14.48
CA ILE A 174 8.71 -10.93 13.98
C ILE A 174 10.12 -11.25 13.45
N ASP A 175 10.50 -12.52 13.53
CA ASP A 175 11.73 -13.03 12.94
C ASP A 175 11.55 -13.42 11.46
N GLU A 176 12.64 -13.85 10.83
CA GLU A 176 12.63 -14.24 9.42
C GLU A 176 11.79 -15.51 9.18
N GLU A 177 11.76 -16.45 10.14
CA GLU A 177 10.96 -17.66 10.02
C GLU A 177 9.47 -17.30 9.94
N LYS A 178 9.00 -16.42 10.83
CA LYS A 178 7.62 -15.95 10.82
C LYS A 178 7.30 -15.09 9.60
N LEU A 179 8.23 -14.25 9.14
CA LEU A 179 8.07 -13.49 7.90
C LEU A 179 7.83 -14.42 6.70
N ARG A 180 8.65 -15.49 6.58
CA ARG A 180 8.51 -16.50 5.53
C ARG A 180 7.22 -17.29 5.65
N GLU A 181 6.80 -17.64 6.87
CA GLU A 181 5.51 -18.28 7.13
C GLU A 181 4.35 -17.41 6.62
N LEU A 182 4.24 -16.16 7.08
CA LEU A 182 3.17 -15.24 6.66
C LEU A 182 3.16 -15.01 5.15
N THR A 183 4.35 -14.91 4.54
CA THR A 183 4.50 -14.77 3.09
C THR A 183 3.98 -16.00 2.34
N ARG A 184 4.28 -17.21 2.82
CA ARG A 184 3.71 -18.44 2.24
C ARG A 184 2.20 -18.53 2.42
N GLU A 185 1.66 -18.09 3.55
CA GLU A 185 0.21 -18.09 3.77
C GLU A 185 -0.51 -17.14 2.82
N ILE A 186 -0.03 -15.90 2.63
CA ILE A 186 -0.67 -14.97 1.70
C ILE A 186 -0.56 -15.43 0.24
N GLN A 187 0.49 -16.17 -0.13
CA GLN A 187 0.61 -16.78 -1.47
C GLN A 187 -0.48 -17.83 -1.76
N LYS A 188 -1.18 -18.36 -0.75
CA LYS A 188 -2.33 -19.25 -0.93
C LYS A 188 -3.64 -18.50 -1.18
N ALA A 189 -3.71 -17.21 -0.83
CA ALA A 189 -4.92 -16.40 -0.96
C ALA A 189 -5.56 -16.42 -2.37
N PRO A 190 -4.80 -16.41 -3.49
CA PRO A 190 -5.38 -16.54 -4.83
C PRO A 190 -6.27 -17.77 -5.03
N ALA A 191 -6.01 -18.89 -4.36
CA ALA A 191 -6.79 -20.11 -4.51
C ALA A 191 -8.13 -20.07 -3.73
N ALA A 192 -8.29 -19.08 -2.83
CA ALA A 192 -9.48 -18.91 -2.00
C ALA A 192 -10.40 -17.77 -2.49
N ILE A 193 -10.02 -17.08 -3.57
CA ILE A 193 -10.79 -16.01 -4.25
C ILE A 193 -11.46 -16.62 -5.48
#